data_AF-A0A7C9DD33-F1
#
_entry.id   AF-A0A7C9DD33-F1
#
_cell.length_a   1.000
_cell.length_b   1.000
_cell.length_c   1.000
_cell.angle_alpha   90.00
_cell.angle_beta   90.00
_cell.angle_gamma   90.00
#
_symmetry.space_group_name_H-M   'P 1'
#
loop_
_entity.id
_entity.type
_entity.pdbx_description
1 polymer ?
#
loop_
_entity_poly.entity_id
_entity_poly.type
_entity_poly.pdbx_seq_one_letter_code
_entity_poly.pdbx_strand_id
1 'polypeptide(L)'
;KASNVLLDAEMNARLGDFGLARLYDHNTNPQTTHAVGTMGYIAPEACRTQKPTIFTDVYAFGMFLFEVSCGRRPIDVQAAGSDFFLVDWVYSCWKRGAILEASDPKLEGSYDHEEMELVLKLGLLCAHPKAEQRPTMRQAVHFLRKDAT
;
A
#
# COMPACT_ATOMS: atom_id res chain seq x y z
N LYS A 1 6.23 0.83 -4.13
CA LYS A 1 5.52 0.77 -5.44
C LYS A 1 5.78 -0.57 -6.09
N ALA A 2 4.83 -1.13 -6.86
CA ALA A 2 5.00 -2.46 -7.46
C ALA A 2 6.23 -2.56 -8.39
N SER A 3 6.56 -1.49 -9.12
CA SER A 3 7.77 -1.47 -9.99
C SER A 3 9.11 -1.59 -9.24
N ASN A 4 9.12 -1.46 -7.91
CA ASN A 4 10.31 -1.70 -7.09
C ASN A 4 10.35 -3.13 -6.51
N VAL A 5 9.34 -3.96 -6.79
CA VAL A 5 9.30 -5.37 -6.39
C VAL A 5 9.56 -6.21 -7.63
N LEU A 6 10.73 -6.84 -7.68
CA LEU A 6 11.15 -7.70 -8.77
C LEU A 6 10.76 -9.15 -8.46
N LEU A 7 10.51 -9.95 -9.49
CA LEU A 7 10.26 -11.39 -9.36
C LEU A 7 11.43 -12.15 -9.97
N ASP A 8 11.94 -13.15 -9.26
CA ASP A 8 12.89 -14.11 -9.84
C ASP A 8 12.18 -15.23 -10.63
N ALA A 9 12.95 -16.17 -11.17
CA ALA A 9 12.43 -17.23 -12.04
C ALA A 9 11.42 -18.15 -11.33
N GLU A 10 11.52 -18.26 -10.00
CA GLU A 10 10.61 -19.04 -9.17
C GLU A 10 9.46 -18.19 -8.59
N MET A 11 9.25 -16.97 -9.10
CA MET A 11 8.21 -16.03 -8.65
C MET A 11 8.39 -15.53 -7.21
N ASN A 12 9.61 -15.58 -6.65
CA ASN A 12 9.87 -14.97 -5.36
C ASN A 12 10.06 -13.46 -5.51
N ALA A 13 9.39 -12.70 -4.64
CA ALA A 13 9.49 -11.25 -4.60
C ALA A 13 10.81 -10.77 -3.96
N ARG A 14 11.48 -9.83 -4.63
CA ARG A 14 12.71 -9.16 -4.16
C ARG A 14 12.54 -7.65 -4.26
N LEU A 15 12.72 -6.96 -3.13
CA LEU A 15 12.65 -5.50 -3.09
C LEU A 15 13.93 -4.90 -3.70
N GLY A 16 13.77 -3.99 -4.64
CA GLY A 16 14.84 -3.23 -5.29
C GLY A 16 14.63 -1.72 -5.15
N ASP A 17 15.48 -0.97 -5.86
CA ASP A 17 15.48 0.50 -5.91
C ASP A 17 15.49 1.18 -4.53
N PHE A 18 16.67 1.15 -3.92
CA PHE A 18 16.96 1.82 -2.66
C PHE A 18 17.45 3.27 -2.87
N GLY A 19 17.22 3.87 -4.04
CA GLY A 19 17.73 5.21 -4.39
C GLY A 19 17.24 6.33 -3.46
N LEU A 20 16.15 6.09 -2.73
CA LEU A 20 15.60 6.99 -1.72
C LEU A 20 15.64 6.40 -0.29
N ALA A 21 16.23 5.22 -0.11
CA ALA A 21 16.31 4.57 1.19
C ALA A 21 17.18 5.38 2.15
N ARG A 22 16.82 5.41 3.44
CA ARG A 22 17.58 6.11 4.48
C ARG A 22 17.92 5.18 5.63
N LEU A 23 19.16 5.27 6.08
CA LEU A 23 19.58 4.73 7.36
C LEU A 23 19.18 5.74 8.44
N TYR A 24 18.37 5.29 9.39
CA TYR A 24 18.09 6.07 10.59
C TYR A 24 19.11 5.68 11.65
N ASP A 25 20.12 6.52 11.87
CA ASP A 25 20.89 6.47 13.10
C ASP A 25 20.07 7.12 14.22
N HIS A 26 20.04 6.50 15.41
CA HIS A 26 19.25 6.94 16.56
C HIS A 26 19.52 8.39 17.02
N ASN A 27 20.55 9.06 16.49
CA ASN A 27 20.99 10.41 16.85
C ASN A 27 20.88 11.46 15.73
N THR A 28 20.32 11.14 14.56
CA THR A 28 20.27 12.08 13.42
C THR A 28 18.85 12.59 13.15
N ASN A 29 18.68 13.91 13.28
CA ASN A 29 17.46 14.61 12.92
C ASN A 29 17.22 14.44 11.40
N PRO A 30 16.07 13.88 10.95
CA PRO A 30 15.83 13.63 9.53
C PRO A 30 15.78 14.97 8.79
N GLN A 31 16.86 15.25 8.04
CA GLN A 31 16.97 16.40 7.14
C GLN A 31 15.79 16.37 6.15
N THR A 32 15.00 17.44 6.17
CA THR A 32 13.85 17.68 5.28
C THR A 32 14.29 17.71 3.83
N THR A 33 13.61 16.93 2.98
CA THR A 33 13.77 16.97 1.52
C THR A 33 12.45 17.39 0.90
N HIS A 34 12.50 18.20 -0.18
CA HIS A 34 11.38 18.36 -1.11
C HIS A 34 10.68 17.02 -1.32
N ALA A 35 9.33 16.98 -1.34
CA ALA A 35 8.57 15.75 -1.39
C ALA A 35 8.92 14.91 -2.64
N VAL A 36 9.92 14.03 -2.53
CA VAL A 36 10.32 13.05 -3.55
C VAL A 36 9.59 11.75 -3.21
N GLY A 37 8.73 11.30 -4.12
CA GLY A 37 7.96 10.08 -3.97
C GLY A 37 7.11 9.82 -5.20
N THR A 38 6.65 8.59 -5.38
CA THR A 38 5.72 8.26 -6.48
C THR A 38 4.30 8.63 -6.04
N MET A 39 3.66 9.55 -6.76
CA MET A 39 2.27 9.95 -6.51
C MET A 39 1.38 8.70 -6.39
N GLY A 40 0.52 8.66 -5.36
CA GLY A 40 -0.32 7.50 -5.04
C GLY A 40 0.26 6.51 -4.02
N TYR A 41 1.54 6.63 -3.66
CA TYR A 41 2.15 5.88 -2.54
C TYR A 41 2.61 6.78 -1.40
N ILE A 42 2.53 8.10 -1.58
CA ILE A 42 2.96 9.07 -0.57
C ILE A 42 1.88 9.16 0.51
N ALA A 43 2.26 8.85 1.75
CA ALA A 43 1.39 8.98 2.90
C ALA A 43 0.97 10.46 3.11
N PRO A 44 -0.27 10.74 3.54
CA PRO A 44 -0.79 12.10 3.64
C PRO A 44 0.03 13.00 4.58
N GLU A 45 0.58 12.44 5.66
CA GLU A 45 1.45 13.17 6.59
C GLU A 45 2.85 13.46 6.01
N ALA A 46 3.32 12.66 5.06
CA ALA A 46 4.61 12.88 4.39
C ALA A 46 4.55 14.10 3.46
N CYS A 47 3.38 14.37 2.84
CA CYS A 47 3.15 15.58 2.05
C CYS A 47 3.28 16.85 2.89
N ARG A 48 2.85 16.81 4.17
CA ARG A 48 2.85 17.98 5.06
C ARG A 48 4.20 18.19 5.73
N THR A 49 4.80 17.12 6.22
CA THR A 49 6.00 17.20 7.05
C THR A 49 7.29 17.05 6.26
N GLN A 50 7.21 16.56 5.02
CA GLN A 50 8.36 16.21 4.18
C GLN A 50 9.34 15.23 4.85
N LYS A 51 8.85 14.50 5.86
CA LYS A 51 9.64 13.56 6.66
C LYS A 51 9.08 12.15 6.49
N PRO A 52 9.79 11.26 5.78
CA PRO A 52 9.44 9.85 5.79
C PRO A 52 9.58 9.28 7.21
N THR A 53 8.78 8.26 7.52
CA THR A 53 8.84 7.50 8.77
C THR A 53 8.56 6.02 8.47
N ILE A 54 8.76 5.14 9.44
CA ILE A 54 8.37 3.73 9.29
C ILE A 54 6.88 3.56 8.90
N PHE A 55 6.01 4.48 9.32
CA PHE A 55 4.58 4.42 9.00
C PHE A 55 4.24 4.97 7.61
N THR A 56 5.11 5.81 7.02
CA THR A 56 4.94 6.21 5.62
C THR A 56 5.22 5.02 4.69
N ASP A 57 6.15 4.16 5.07
CA ASP A 57 6.42 2.91 4.34
C ASP A 57 5.26 1.91 4.46
N VAL A 58 4.63 1.82 5.65
CA VAL A 58 3.42 1.02 5.86
C VAL A 58 2.27 1.51 4.96
N TYR A 59 2.08 2.82 4.82
CA TYR A 59 1.09 3.37 3.90
C TYR A 59 1.38 2.97 2.45
N ALA A 60 2.62 3.15 2.00
CA ALA A 60 3.06 2.76 0.66
C ALA A 60 2.88 1.25 0.41
N PHE A 61 3.06 0.42 1.45
CA PHE A 61 2.77 -1.00 1.41
C PHE A 61 1.28 -1.29 1.25
N GLY A 62 0.39 -0.57 1.95
CA GLY A 62 -1.06 -0.69 1.74
C GLY A 62 -1.49 -0.37 0.30
N MET A 63 -0.91 0.68 -0.28
CA MET A 63 -1.16 1.03 -1.69
C MET A 63 -0.60 -0.02 -2.66
N PHE A 64 0.53 -0.65 -2.32
CA PHE A 64 1.07 -1.79 -3.07
C PHE A 64 0.15 -3.02 -2.99
N LEU A 65 -0.40 -3.34 -1.81
CA LEU A 65 -1.37 -4.42 -1.67
C LEU A 65 -2.56 -4.22 -2.59
N PHE A 66 -3.13 -3.01 -2.64
CA PHE A 66 -4.23 -2.71 -3.57
C PHE A 66 -3.81 -2.82 -5.03
N GLU A 67 -2.62 -2.33 -5.40
CA GLU A 67 -2.15 -2.43 -6.78
C GLU A 67 -2.05 -3.88 -7.25
N VAL A 68 -1.58 -4.78 -6.38
CA VAL A 68 -1.49 -6.21 -6.65
C VAL A 68 -2.88 -6.87 -6.66
N SER A 69 -3.70 -6.62 -5.63
CA SER A 69 -4.98 -7.31 -5.47
C SER A 69 -6.07 -6.83 -6.43
N CYS A 70 -6.02 -5.56 -6.84
CA CYS A 70 -7.02 -4.92 -7.70
C CYS A 70 -6.57 -4.84 -9.17
N GLY A 71 -5.30 -5.12 -9.48
CA GLY A 71 -4.74 -4.99 -10.84
C GLY A 71 -4.79 -3.57 -11.40
N ARG A 72 -4.83 -2.55 -10.52
CA ARG A 72 -5.05 -1.13 -10.86
C ARG A 72 -3.98 -0.26 -10.22
N ARG A 73 -3.58 0.82 -10.89
CA ARG A 73 -2.65 1.78 -10.29
C ARG A 73 -3.32 2.52 -9.12
N PRO A 74 -2.57 2.87 -8.06
CA PRO A 74 -3.10 3.64 -6.92
C PRO A 74 -3.81 4.94 -7.29
N ILE A 75 -3.36 5.59 -8.35
CA ILE A 75 -3.98 6.77 -8.95
C ILE A 75 -4.08 6.50 -10.44
N ASP A 76 -5.26 6.76 -10.99
CA ASP A 76 -5.49 6.83 -12.43
C ASP A 76 -6.07 8.20 -12.78
N VAL A 77 -5.30 8.99 -13.53
CA VAL A 77 -5.70 10.33 -13.95
C VAL A 77 -6.48 10.17 -15.25
N GLN A 78 -7.81 10.17 -15.12
CA GLN A 78 -8.68 10.06 -16.29
C GLN A 78 -8.74 11.39 -17.04
N ALA A 79 -8.78 11.33 -18.38
CA ALA A 79 -8.86 12.51 -19.24
C ALA A 79 -10.08 13.41 -18.97
N ALA A 80 -11.12 12.89 -18.29
CA ALA A 80 -12.35 13.60 -17.94
C ALA A 80 -12.26 14.45 -16.65
N GLY A 81 -11.09 14.51 -15.99
CA GLY A 81 -10.83 15.47 -14.91
C GLY A 81 -11.24 15.04 -13.49
N SER A 82 -11.75 13.82 -13.31
CA SER A 82 -11.88 13.22 -11.98
C SER A 82 -10.73 12.24 -11.74
N ASP A 83 -9.82 12.60 -10.83
CA ASP A 83 -8.77 11.68 -10.37
C ASP A 83 -9.42 10.47 -9.69
N PHE A 84 -9.11 9.26 -10.16
CA PHE A 84 -9.53 8.04 -9.51
C PHE A 84 -8.49 7.63 -8.47
N PHE A 85 -8.89 7.63 -7.20
CA PHE A 85 -8.06 7.15 -6.10
C PHE A 85 -8.49 5.74 -5.70
N LEU A 86 -7.57 4.78 -5.88
CA LEU A 86 -7.87 3.37 -5.64
C LEU A 86 -8.31 3.11 -4.19
N VAL A 87 -7.68 3.78 -3.22
CA VAL A 87 -8.01 3.65 -1.80
C VAL A 87 -9.45 4.08 -1.49
N ASP A 88 -9.93 5.16 -2.10
CA ASP A 88 -11.30 5.65 -1.88
C ASP A 88 -12.33 4.68 -2.48
N TRP A 89 -12.03 4.12 -3.65
CA TRP A 89 -12.87 3.13 -4.28
C TRP A 89 -12.94 1.83 -3.46
N VAL A 90 -11.80 1.27 -3.03
CA VAL A 90 -11.77 0.07 -2.17
C VAL A 90 -12.51 0.32 -0.86
N TYR A 91 -12.30 1.49 -0.23
CA TYR A 91 -13.03 1.87 0.98
C TYR A 91 -14.55 1.94 0.75
N SER A 92 -14.99 2.46 -0.40
CA SER A 92 -16.40 2.50 -0.77
C SER A 92 -17.01 1.09 -0.93
N CYS A 93 -16.26 0.14 -1.53
CA CYS A 93 -16.67 -1.26 -1.64
C CYS A 93 -16.77 -1.91 -0.26
N TRP A 94 -15.78 -1.67 0.62
CA TRP A 94 -15.81 -2.17 1.99
C TRP A 94 -17.01 -1.64 2.78
N LYS A 95 -17.29 -0.33 2.70
CA LYS A 95 -18.43 0.31 3.37
C LYS A 95 -19.78 -0.26 2.92
N ARG A 96 -19.89 -0.70 1.67
CA ARG A 96 -21.10 -1.36 1.13
C ARG A 96 -21.19 -2.86 1.47
N GLY A 97 -20.19 -3.43 2.13
CA GLY A 97 -20.11 -4.87 2.38
C GLY A 97 -19.75 -5.71 1.14
N ALA A 98 -19.19 -5.07 0.10
CA ALA A 98 -18.90 -5.69 -1.19
C ALA A 98 -17.40 -5.55 -1.55
N ILE A 99 -16.51 -5.70 -0.57
CA ILE A 99 -15.07 -5.42 -0.75
C ILE A 99 -14.43 -6.25 -1.87
N LEU A 100 -14.93 -7.48 -2.10
CA LEU A 100 -14.45 -8.36 -3.16
C LEU A 100 -14.74 -7.83 -4.58
N GLU A 101 -15.64 -6.85 -4.75
CA GLU A 101 -15.80 -6.14 -6.04
C GLU A 101 -14.53 -5.36 -6.44
N ALA A 102 -13.63 -5.14 -5.49
CA ALA A 102 -12.37 -4.45 -5.73
C ALA A 102 -11.27 -5.36 -6.30
N SER A 103 -11.46 -6.68 -6.37
CA SER A 103 -10.44 -7.62 -6.86
C SER A 103 -10.09 -7.40 -8.33
N ASP A 104 -8.91 -7.87 -8.75
CA ASP A 104 -8.47 -7.76 -10.14
C ASP A 104 -9.44 -8.53 -11.05
N PRO A 105 -10.12 -7.84 -11.99
CA PRO A 105 -11.06 -8.48 -12.90
C PRO A 105 -10.42 -9.58 -13.76
N LYS A 106 -9.10 -9.53 -13.99
CA LYS A 106 -8.38 -10.56 -14.76
C LYS A 106 -8.24 -11.89 -14.02
N LEU A 107 -8.44 -11.90 -12.71
CA LEU A 107 -8.46 -13.15 -11.95
C LEU A 107 -9.78 -13.90 -12.15
N GLU A 108 -10.84 -13.24 -12.63
CA GLU A 108 -12.14 -13.88 -12.92
C GLU A 108 -12.70 -14.73 -11.77
N GLY A 109 -12.44 -14.31 -10.52
CA GLY A 109 -12.84 -15.07 -9.31
C GLY A 109 -11.97 -16.28 -8.98
N SER A 110 -10.89 -16.52 -9.72
CA SER A 110 -9.92 -17.60 -9.48
C SER A 110 -8.92 -17.22 -8.36
N TYR A 111 -9.43 -17.00 -7.15
CA TYR A 111 -8.64 -16.75 -5.94
C TYR A 111 -9.39 -17.24 -4.69
N ASP A 112 -8.68 -17.40 -3.58
CA ASP A 112 -9.32 -17.66 -2.29
C ASP A 112 -10.00 -16.38 -1.78
N HIS A 113 -11.31 -16.47 -1.54
CA HIS A 113 -12.14 -15.30 -1.18
C HIS A 113 -11.78 -14.74 0.20
N GLU A 114 -11.43 -15.60 1.16
CA GLU A 114 -11.07 -15.17 2.52
C GLU A 114 -9.70 -14.47 2.52
N GLU A 115 -8.75 -15.00 1.76
CA GLU A 115 -7.43 -14.40 1.57
C GLU A 115 -7.50 -13.06 0.85
N MET A 116 -8.29 -12.98 -0.23
CA MET A 116 -8.50 -11.72 -0.96
C MET A 116 -9.15 -10.66 -0.06
N GLU A 117 -10.18 -11.03 0.70
CA GLU A 117 -10.83 -10.14 1.65
C GLU A 117 -9.87 -9.68 2.75
N LEU A 118 -9.04 -10.59 3.28
CA LEU A 118 -8.00 -10.26 4.26
C LEU A 118 -6.99 -9.26 3.71
N VAL A 119 -6.47 -9.50 2.50
CA VAL A 119 -5.48 -8.61 1.85
C VAL A 119 -6.07 -7.22 1.62
N LEU A 120 -7.31 -7.12 1.13
CA LEU A 120 -7.98 -5.84 0.89
C LEU A 120 -8.24 -5.09 2.21
N LYS A 121 -8.69 -5.77 3.27
CA LYS A 121 -8.87 -5.17 4.59
C LYS A 121 -7.55 -4.72 5.21
N LEU A 122 -6.49 -5.54 5.09
CA LEU A 122 -5.16 -5.17 5.55
C LEU A 122 -4.63 -3.96 4.79
N GLY A 123 -4.86 -3.90 3.47
CA GLY A 123 -4.56 -2.73 2.65
C GLY A 123 -5.21 -1.46 3.20
N LEU A 124 -6.50 -1.51 3.57
CA LEU A 124 -7.22 -0.39 4.19
C LEU A 124 -6.62 0.02 5.53
N LEU A 125 -6.25 -0.96 6.36
CA LEU A 125 -5.64 -0.71 7.67
C LEU A 125 -4.24 -0.08 7.53
N CYS A 126 -3.43 -0.56 6.59
CA CYS A 126 -2.11 0.02 6.27
C CYS A 126 -2.24 1.41 5.63
N ALA A 127 -3.25 1.65 4.79
CA ALA A 127 -3.51 2.93 4.13
C ALA A 127 -4.30 3.93 5.01
N HIS A 128 -4.45 3.66 6.32
CA HIS A 128 -5.22 4.52 7.20
C HIS A 128 -4.67 5.96 7.20
N PRO A 129 -5.51 7.03 7.15
CA PRO A 129 -5.03 8.42 7.05
C PRO A 129 -4.16 8.86 8.24
N LYS A 130 -4.47 8.35 9.43
CA LYS A 130 -3.68 8.56 10.66
C LYS A 130 -2.60 7.49 10.79
N ALA A 131 -1.34 7.91 10.89
CA ALA A 131 -0.18 7.02 10.96
C ALA A 131 -0.22 6.09 12.19
N GLU A 132 -0.68 6.60 13.33
CA GLU A 132 -0.77 5.89 14.60
C GLU A 132 -1.82 4.76 14.64
N GLN A 133 -2.72 4.71 13.64
CA GLN A 133 -3.71 3.63 13.49
C GLN A 133 -3.24 2.53 12.54
N ARG A 134 -2.12 2.74 11.84
CA ARG A 134 -1.55 1.75 10.94
C ARG A 134 -0.83 0.67 11.75
N PRO A 135 -0.81 -0.58 11.27
CA PRO A 135 -0.07 -1.65 11.93
C PRO A 135 1.43 -1.44 11.69
N THR A 136 2.26 -2.06 12.51
CA THR A 136 3.67 -2.24 12.15
C THR A 136 3.81 -3.23 10.99
N MET A 137 4.90 -3.17 10.24
CA MET A 137 5.19 -4.17 9.19
C MET A 137 5.22 -5.60 9.75
N ARG A 138 5.68 -5.79 10.99
CA ARG A 138 5.65 -7.10 11.67
C ARG A 138 4.22 -7.60 11.87
N GLN A 139 3.31 -6.75 12.32
CA GLN A 139 1.90 -7.10 12.45
C GLN A 139 1.25 -7.37 11.09
N ALA A 140 1.59 -6.60 10.06
CA ALA A 140 1.11 -6.85 8.70
C ALA A 140 1.51 -8.24 8.20
N VAL A 141 2.76 -8.68 8.44
CA VAL A 141 3.22 -10.03 8.11
C VAL A 141 2.45 -11.11 8.90
N HIS A 142 2.17 -10.86 10.18
CA HIS A 142 1.38 -11.77 11.03
C HIS A 142 -0.01 -12.00 10.43
N PHE A 143 -0.72 -10.92 10.07
CA PHE A 143 -2.01 -11.01 9.38
C PHE A 143 -1.92 -11.82 8.09
N LEU A 144 -0.91 -11.57 7.25
CA LEU A 144 -0.74 -12.26 5.96
C LEU A 144 -0.43 -13.75 6.10
N ARG A 145 0.23 -14.17 7.18
CA ARG A 145 0.51 -15.58 7.44
C ARG A 145 -0.70 -16.33 7.98
N LYS A 146 -1.80 -15.63 8.30
CA LYS A 146 -2.92 -16.15 9.11
C LYS A 146 -2.45 -16.69 10.48
N ASP A 147 -1.23 -16.34 10.88
CA ASP A 147 -0.78 -16.49 12.25
C ASP A 147 -1.52 -15.38 12.99
N ALA A 148 -2.66 -15.68 13.61
CA ALA A 148 -3.34 -14.76 14.51
C ALA A 148 -3.44 -15.48 15.85
N THR A 149 -2.44 -15.28 16.71
CA THR A 149 -2.59 -15.47 18.17
C THR A 149 -3.48 -14.39 18.75
#